data_AF-A0A947QW33-F1
#
_entry.id   AF-A0A947QW33-F1
#
_cell.length_a   1.000
_cell.length_b   1.000
_cell.length_c   1.000
_cell.angle_alpha   90.00
_cell.angle_beta   90.00
_cell.angle_gamma   90.00
#
_symmetry.space_group_name_H-M   'P 1'
#
loop_
_entity.id
_entity.type
_entity.pdbx_description
1 polymer ?
#
loop_
_entity_poly.entity_id
_entity_poly.type
_entity_poly.pdbx_seq_one_letter_code
_entity_poly.pdbx_strand_id
1 'polypeptide(L)' 'MTEKDLEMLFYCRDCQKLVFNPTKKGDKYVYVCPFCKGDRVAFGTKSAVCDYFHIKEGALNKMINPDAK' A
#
# COMPACT_ATOMS: atom_id res chain seq x y z
N MET A 1 12.33 17.12 8.25
CA MET A 1 11.93 15.77 7.84
C MET A 1 11.00 15.24 8.92
N THR A 2 9.69 15.24 8.69
CA THR A 2 8.68 14.82 9.67
C THR A 2 8.62 13.29 9.73
N GLU A 3 8.61 12.72 10.94
CA GLU A 3 8.65 11.27 11.24
C GLU A 3 7.53 10.43 10.59
N LYS A 4 6.51 11.06 10.01
CA LYS A 4 5.36 10.40 9.36
C LYS A 4 5.63 9.79 7.97
N ASP A 5 6.76 10.09 7.32
CA ASP A 5 7.05 9.54 5.97
C ASP A 5 7.64 8.13 6.00
N LEU A 6 7.96 7.60 7.19
CA LEU A 6 8.55 6.27 7.38
C LEU A 6 7.52 5.14 7.45
N GLU A 7 6.21 5.46 7.36
CA GLU A 7 5.16 4.45 7.38
C GLU A 7 5.22 3.61 6.09
N MET A 8 5.57 2.34 6.24
CA MET A 8 5.53 1.38 5.13
C MET A 8 4.10 0.98 4.83
N LEU A 9 3.65 1.28 3.62
CA LEU A 9 2.34 0.95 3.10
C LEU A 9 2.45 -0.24 2.16
N PHE A 10 1.42 -1.09 2.14
CA PHE A 10 1.27 -2.12 1.13
C PHE A 10 0.13 -1.75 0.18
N TYR A 11 0.36 -1.90 -1.10
CA TYR A 11 -0.59 -1.56 -2.15
C TYR A 11 -0.76 -2.73 -3.10
N CYS A 12 -2.01 -3.17 -3.29
CA CYS A 12 -2.33 -4.21 -4.24
C CYS A 12 -2.56 -3.61 -5.63
N ARG A 13 -1.76 -4.04 -6.60
CA ARG A 13 -1.86 -3.57 -8.00
C ARG A 13 -3.20 -3.94 -8.64
N ASP A 14 -3.72 -5.14 -8.37
CA ASP A 14 -4.97 -5.60 -9.00
C ASP A 14 -6.21 -4.95 -8.36
N CYS A 15 -6.24 -4.77 -7.03
CA CYS A 15 -7.35 -4.11 -6.35
C CYS A 15 -7.29 -2.58 -6.41
N GLN A 16 -6.12 -2.02 -6.75
CA GLN A 16 -5.81 -0.60 -6.68
C GLN A 16 -6.11 0.04 -5.32
N LYS A 17 -5.82 -0.70 -4.24
CA LYS A 17 -6.16 -0.32 -2.85
C LYS A 17 -4.98 -0.61 -1.92
N LEU A 18 -4.95 0.14 -0.82
CA LEU A 18 -4.07 -0.16 0.31
C LEU A 18 -4.50 -1.46 1.00
N VAL A 19 -3.49 -2.21 1.43
CA VAL A 19 -3.63 -3.48 2.13
C VAL A 19 -2.93 -3.34 3.47
N PHE A 20 -3.69 -3.14 4.55
CA PHE A 20 -3.07 -2.98 5.86
C PHE A 20 -2.55 -4.30 6.45
N ASN A 21 -3.23 -5.42 6.10
CA ASN A 21 -2.89 -6.75 6.61
C ASN A 21 -2.58 -7.72 5.45
N PRO A 22 -1.45 -7.55 4.74
CA PRO A 22 -1.06 -8.48 3.70
C PRO A 22 -0.62 -9.83 4.30
N THR A 23 -0.88 -10.92 3.59
CA THR A 23 -0.39 -12.25 4.01
C THR A 23 0.95 -12.52 3.33
N LYS A 24 2.04 -12.72 4.09
CA LYS A 24 3.32 -13.14 3.50
C LYS A 24 3.19 -14.56 2.94
N LYS A 25 3.64 -14.77 1.70
CA LYS A 25 3.61 -16.08 1.03
C LYS A 25 5.03 -16.61 0.87
N GLY A 26 5.39 -17.57 1.74
CA GLY A 26 6.70 -18.23 1.74
C GLY A 26 7.83 -17.33 2.26
N ASP A 27 9.07 -17.69 1.91
CA ASP A 27 10.27 -17.01 2.43
C ASP A 27 10.59 -15.68 1.72
N LYS A 28 10.23 -15.57 0.44
CA LYS A 28 10.47 -14.37 -0.37
C LYS A 28 9.58 -13.22 0.11
N TYR A 29 9.99 -11.97 -0.13
CA TYR A 29 9.24 -10.74 0.18
C TYR A 29 7.98 -10.57 -0.70
N VAL A 30 7.22 -11.65 -0.82
CA VAL A 30 5.99 -11.76 -1.61
C VAL A 30 4.82 -11.69 -0.65
N TYR A 31 3.94 -10.75 -0.93
CA TYR A 31 2.77 -10.45 -0.12
C TYR A 31 1.51 -10.71 -0.94
N VAL A 32 0.51 -11.32 -0.30
CA VAL A 32 -0.76 -11.67 -0.91
C VAL A 32 -1.84 -10.73 -0.39
N CYS A 33 -2.62 -10.21 -1.34
CA CYS A 33 -3.76 -9.37 -1.06
C CYS A 33 -4.88 -10.23 -0.44
N PRO A 34 -5.39 -9.90 0.75
CA PRO A 34 -6.45 -10.69 1.38
C PRO A 34 -7.78 -10.59 0.61
N PHE A 35 -7.97 -9.53 -0.17
CA PHE A 35 -9.20 -9.25 -0.93
C PHE A 35 -9.29 -10.04 -2.25
N CYS A 36 -8.29 -9.93 -3.12
CA CYS A 36 -8.29 -10.61 -4.42
C CYS A 36 -7.46 -11.91 -4.45
N LYS A 37 -6.76 -12.24 -3.36
CA LYS A 37 -5.82 -13.39 -3.26
C LYS A 37 -4.64 -13.35 -4.24
N GLY A 38 -4.45 -12.24 -4.95
CA GLY A 38 -3.29 -12.02 -5.82
C GLY A 38 -2.01 -11.72 -5.05
N ASP A 39 -0.87 -12.14 -5.58
CA ASP A 39 0.48 -11.91 -5.02
C ASP A 39 1.14 -10.60 -5.52
N ARG A 40 0.40 -9.79 -6.28
CA ARG A 40 0.86 -8.49 -6.80
C ARG A 40 0.67 -7.36 -5.79
N VAL A 41 1.20 -7.56 -4.58
CA VAL A 41 1.23 -6.55 -3.52
C VAL A 41 2.63 -5.97 -3.43
N ALA A 42 2.75 -4.67 -3.70
CA ALA A 42 3.98 -3.92 -3.49
C ALA A 42 3.98 -3.31 -2.09
N PHE A 43 5.17 -3.03 -1.56
CA PHE A 43 5.35 -2.34 -0.29
C PHE A 43 6.37 -1.21 -0.44
N GLY A 44 6.18 -0.12 0.28
CA GLY A 44 7.07 1.04 0.23
C GLY A 44 6.55 2.19 1.07
N THR A 45 7.30 3.28 1.15
CA THR A 45 6.79 4.51 1.77
C THR A 45 5.66 5.10 0.93
N LYS A 46 4.88 5.99 1.55
CA LYS A 46 3.83 6.76 0.88
C LYS A 46 4.30 7.39 -0.44
N SER A 47 5.46 8.06 -0.41
CA SER A 47 6.06 8.71 -1.58
C SER A 47 6.42 7.72 -2.68
N ALA A 48 7.02 6.57 -2.33
CA ALA A 48 7.40 5.54 -3.29
C ALA A 48 6.18 4.87 -3.95
N VAL A 49 5.11 4.62 -3.18
CA VAL A 49 3.86 4.06 -3.70
C VAL A 49 3.17 5.07 -4.65
N CYS A 50 3.11 6.34 -4.28
CA CYS A 50 2.58 7.39 -5.15
C CYS A 50 3.32 7.48 -6.48
N ASP A 51 4.65 7.50 -6.45
CA ASP A 51 5.49 7.64 -7.64
C ASP A 51 5.37 6.42 -8.55
N TYR A 52 5.54 5.21 -7.99
CA TYR A 52 5.54 3.96 -8.75
C TYR A 52 4.19 3.63 -9.40
N PHE A 53 3.08 3.91 -8.70
CA PHE A 53 1.73 3.64 -9.20
C PHE A 53 1.04 4.86 -9.80
N HIS A 54 1.73 6.00 -9.90
CA HIS A 54 1.19 7.27 -10.36
C HIS A 54 -0.11 7.70 -9.64
N ILE A 55 -0.17 7.47 -8.33
CA ILE A 55 -1.32 7.80 -7.49
C ILE A 55 -1.14 9.22 -6.94
N LYS A 56 -2.17 10.05 -7.05
CA LYS A 56 -2.15 11.38 -6.41
C LYS A 56 -2.11 11.22 -4.89
N GLU A 57 -1.26 11.99 -4.23
CA GLU A 57 -1.10 11.92 -2.78
C GLU A 57 -2.42 12.10 -2.01
N GLY A 58 -3.27 13.03 -2.46
CA GLY A 58 -4.60 13.23 -1.86
C GLY A 58 -5.54 12.03 -2.00
N ALA A 59 -5.38 11.21 -3.04
CA ALA A 59 -6.13 9.97 -3.20
C ALA A 59 -5.60 8.90 -2.24
N LEU A 60 -4.28 8.78 -2.12
CA LEU A 60 -3.65 7.83 -1.19
C LEU A 60 -3.98 8.19 0.27
N ASN A 61 -3.96 9.48 0.64
CA ASN A 61 -4.33 9.93 2.00
C ASN A 61 -5.76 9.53 2.38
N LYS A 62 -6.72 9.57 1.44
CA LYS A 62 -8.10 9.10 1.67
C LYS A 62 -8.17 7.59 1.86
N MET A 63 -7.26 6.84 1.25
CA MET A 63 -7.17 5.38 1.44
C MET A 63 -6.55 5.04 2.80
N ILE A 64 -5.59 5.84 3.28
CA ILE A 64 -4.96 5.67 4.60
C ILE A 64 -5.94 6.04 5.72
N ASN A 65 -6.59 7.20 5.59
CA ASN A 65 -7.55 7.72 6.57
C ASN A 65 -8.90 7.96 5.89
N PRO A 66 -9.75 6.92 5.76
CA PRO A 66 -11.08 7.09 5.18
C PRO A 66 -11.99 7.99 6.01
N ASP A 67 -11.70 8.16 7.31
CA ASP A 67 -12.48 8.97 8.27
C ASP A 67 -11.92 10.39 8.49
N ALA A 68 -10.96 10.85 7.67
CA ALA A 68 -10.46 12.24 7.74
C ALA A 68 -11.55 13.22 7.26
N LYS A 69 -12.43 13.59 8.19
CA LYS A 69 -13.48 14.59 8.05
C LYS A 69 -12.93 16.01 8.18
#